data_AF-A0A2V4BIW0-F1
#
_entry.id   AF-A0A2V4BIW0-F1
#
_cell.length_a   1.000
_cell.length_b   1.000
_cell.length_c   1.000
_cell.angle_alpha   90.00
_cell.angle_beta   90.00
_cell.angle_gamma   90.00
#
_symmetry.space_group_name_H-M   'P 1'
#
loop_
_entity.id
_entity.type
_entity.pdbx_description
1 polymer ?
#
loop_
_entity_poly.entity_id
_entity_poly.type
_entity_poly.pdbx_seq_one_letter_code
_entity_poly.pdbx_strand_id
1 'polypeptide(L)'
;MNYSFFYKEYYFKKFKSFEDFLSAVLNKNFVLDKELFKKRIYLASFKLNPVIEKEYSDLGFDKFLKKYSKPSIRKDELELNKSVIKTGGYSTIKYFLFLNRYDVSVDCHNGKDYIRKREGAFK
;
A
#
# COMPACT_ATOMS: atom_id res chain seq x y z
N MET A 1 -0.93 9.87 2.00
CA MET A 1 -1.70 10.77 2.88
C MET A 1 -2.96 11.21 2.15
N ASN A 2 -4.15 10.97 2.69
CA ASN A 2 -5.41 11.26 2.00
C ASN A 2 -5.94 12.65 2.40
N TYR A 3 -5.58 13.69 1.64
CA TYR A 3 -5.96 15.08 1.91
C TYR A 3 -7.48 15.31 1.90
N SER A 4 -8.23 14.58 1.06
CA SER A 4 -9.69 14.69 0.99
C SER A 4 -10.36 14.30 2.31
N PHE A 5 -9.85 13.25 2.95
CA PHE A 5 -10.31 12.83 4.27
C PHE A 5 -10.03 13.89 5.35
N PHE A 6 -8.82 14.45 5.39
CA PHE A 6 -8.50 15.53 6.35
C PHE A 6 -9.41 16.74 6.21
N TYR A 7 -9.68 17.14 4.97
CA TYR A 7 -10.61 18.23 4.70
C TYR A 7 -11.99 17.94 5.28
N LYS A 8 -12.60 16.80 4.90
CA LYS A 8 -13.95 16.43 5.32
C LYS A 8 -14.09 16.31 6.84
N GLU A 9 -13.13 15.68 7.49
CA GLU A 9 -13.23 15.37 8.93
C GLU A 9 -12.83 16.53 9.83
N TYR A 10 -11.84 17.34 9.43
CA TYR A 10 -11.19 18.27 10.35
C TYR A 10 -11.16 19.72 9.88
N TYR A 11 -11.22 19.97 8.57
CA TYR A 11 -10.99 21.31 8.01
C TYR A 11 -12.16 21.87 7.18
N PHE A 12 -13.28 21.15 7.04
CA PHE A 12 -14.42 21.57 6.23
C PHE A 12 -15.10 22.86 6.74
N LYS A 13 -14.98 23.15 8.04
CA LYS A 13 -15.46 24.41 8.62
C LYS A 13 -14.48 25.56 8.46
N LYS A 14 -13.20 25.27 8.21
CA LYS A 14 -12.11 26.26 8.12
C LYS A 14 -11.88 26.75 6.69
N PHE A 15 -12.19 25.92 5.70
CA PHE A 15 -12.05 26.24 4.28
C PHE A 15 -13.39 26.09 3.57
N LYS A 16 -13.69 27.00 2.64
CA LYS A 16 -14.96 27.00 1.90
C LYS A 16 -15.06 25.84 0.92
N SER A 17 -13.92 25.38 0.40
CA SER A 17 -13.84 24.26 -0.54
C SER A 17 -12.61 23.40 -0.26
N PHE A 18 -12.61 22.19 -0.84
CA PHE A 18 -11.44 21.32 -0.82
C PHE A 18 -10.25 21.93 -1.58
N GLU A 19 -10.51 22.67 -2.66
CA GLU A 19 -9.49 23.34 -3.45
C GLU A 19 -8.80 24.45 -2.66
N ASP A 20 -9.56 25.23 -1.88
CA ASP A 20 -9.02 26.26 -0.98
C ASP A 20 -8.11 25.64 0.08
N PHE A 21 -8.55 24.53 0.67
CA PHE A 21 -7.74 23.76 1.61
C PHE A 21 -6.45 23.24 0.97
N LEU A 22 -6.55 22.61 -0.20
CA LEU A 22 -5.41 22.04 -0.90
C LEU A 22 -4.40 23.12 -1.30
N SER A 23 -4.88 24.24 -1.82
CA SER A 23 -4.05 25.40 -2.15
C SER A 23 -3.35 25.96 -0.92
N ALA A 24 -4.03 26.01 0.23
CA ALA A 24 -3.41 26.48 1.47
C ALA A 24 -2.29 25.54 1.96
N VAL A 25 -2.54 24.23 1.95
CA VAL A 25 -1.56 23.20 2.37
C VAL A 25 -0.34 23.17 1.45
N LEU A 26 -0.54 23.27 0.14
CA LEU A 26 0.54 23.13 -0.83
C LEU A 26 1.30 24.43 -1.07
N ASN A 27 0.61 25.58 -1.01
CA ASN A 27 1.17 26.84 -1.53
C ASN A 27 1.24 27.97 -0.50
N LYS A 28 0.53 27.90 0.64
CA LYS A 28 0.40 29.03 1.59
C LYS A 28 0.96 28.75 2.97
N ASN A 29 1.97 27.87 3.08
CA ASN A 29 2.62 27.49 4.35
C ASN A 29 1.64 27.06 5.46
N PHE A 30 0.48 26.53 5.09
CA PHE A 30 -0.50 26.06 6.06
C PHE A 30 0.00 24.77 6.71
N VAL A 31 0.23 24.81 8.02
CA VAL A 31 0.67 23.64 8.79
C VAL A 31 -0.54 22.86 9.29
N LEU A 32 -0.61 21.59 8.90
CA LEU A 32 -1.61 20.67 9.42
C LEU A 32 -1.32 20.34 10.88
N ASP A 33 -2.36 20.34 11.72
CA ASP A 33 -2.26 19.98 13.13
C ASP A 33 -1.70 18.56 13.30
N LYS A 34 -0.51 18.48 13.93
CA LYS A 34 0.24 17.24 14.15
C LYS A 34 -0.52 16.24 15.04
N GLU A 35 -1.40 16.71 15.92
CA GLU A 35 -2.19 15.84 16.80
C GLU A 35 -3.23 15.01 16.03
N LEU A 36 -3.72 15.52 14.88
CA LEU A 36 -4.63 14.78 14.01
C LEU A 36 -3.96 13.54 13.40
N PHE A 37 -2.64 13.56 13.24
CA PHE A 37 -1.86 12.42 12.75
C PHE A 37 -1.55 11.40 13.83
N LYS A 38 -1.64 11.79 15.11
CA LYS A 38 -1.43 10.87 16.24
C LYS A 38 -2.67 10.03 16.53
N LYS A 39 -3.86 10.48 16.15
CA LYS A 39 -5.05 9.63 16.16
C LYS A 39 -4.83 8.48 15.18
N ARG A 40 -4.79 7.24 15.69
CA ARG A 40 -4.59 5.96 14.96
C ARG A 40 -5.51 5.72 13.76
N ILE A 41 -6.41 6.65 13.44
CA ILE A 41 -7.37 6.59 12.33
C ILE A 41 -6.64 6.41 10.98
N TYR A 42 -5.40 6.93 10.85
CA TYR A 42 -4.61 6.83 9.60
C TYR A 42 -3.80 5.55 9.44
N LEU A 43 -3.62 4.80 10.53
CA LEU A 43 -2.79 3.61 10.55
C LEU A 43 -3.56 2.58 11.37
N ALA A 44 -4.49 1.88 10.72
CA ALA A 44 -4.79 0.53 11.18
C ALA A 44 -3.42 -0.13 11.35
N SER A 45 -3.03 -0.40 12.61
CA SER A 45 -1.71 -0.91 12.94
C SER A 45 -1.54 -2.16 12.09
N PHE A 46 -0.60 -2.10 11.14
CA PHE A 46 -0.37 -3.23 10.25
C PHE A 46 -0.11 -4.45 11.12
N LYS A 47 -0.94 -5.47 10.96
CA LYS A 47 -0.82 -6.75 11.64
C LYS A 47 -0.78 -7.83 10.57
N LEU A 48 0.16 -8.76 10.72
CA LEU A 48 0.24 -9.92 9.84
C LEU A 48 -1.05 -10.73 9.96
N ASN A 49 -1.53 -11.18 8.81
CA ASN A 49 -2.58 -12.18 8.76
C ASN A 49 -1.98 -13.51 9.24
N PRO A 50 -2.45 -14.07 10.37
CA PRO A 50 -1.81 -15.24 10.98
C PRO A 50 -1.86 -16.49 10.10
N VAL A 51 -2.84 -16.59 9.20
CA VAL A 51 -2.95 -17.72 8.26
C VAL A 51 -1.82 -17.65 7.22
N ILE A 52 -1.59 -16.46 6.66
CA ILE A 52 -0.55 -16.25 5.64
C ILE A 52 0.84 -16.29 6.26
N GLU A 53 0.98 -15.81 7.49
CA GLU A 53 2.23 -15.90 8.26
C GLU A 53 2.64 -17.35 8.52
N LYS A 54 1.70 -18.17 9.02
CA LYS A 54 1.95 -19.61 9.21
C LYS A 54 2.29 -20.29 7.88
N GLU A 55 1.52 -19.99 6.85
CA GLU A 55 1.77 -20.55 5.51
C GLU A 55 3.14 -20.18 4.96
N TYR A 56 3.59 -18.93 5.14
CA TYR A 56 4.93 -18.50 4.74
C TYR A 56 6.01 -19.28 5.51
N SER A 57 5.83 -19.45 6.82
CA SER A 57 6.73 -20.23 7.66
C SER A 57 6.84 -21.70 7.23
N ASP A 58 5.72 -22.30 6.82
CA ASP A 58 5.65 -23.72 6.43
C ASP A 58 6.19 -23.95 4.99
N LEU A 59 5.94 -23.03 4.07
CA LEU A 59 6.25 -23.21 2.64
C LEU A 59 7.62 -22.69 2.22
N GLY A 60 8.12 -21.65 2.88
CA GLY A 60 9.26 -20.87 2.41
C GLY A 60 8.94 -19.97 1.20
N PHE A 61 9.90 -19.09 0.87
CA PHE A 61 9.65 -17.99 -0.07
C PHE A 61 9.32 -18.43 -1.50
N ASP A 62 10.01 -19.42 -2.07
CA ASP A 62 9.80 -19.79 -3.48
C ASP A 62 8.38 -20.32 -3.74
N LYS A 63 7.90 -21.19 -2.84
CA LYS A 63 6.53 -21.72 -2.91
C LYS A 63 5.49 -20.64 -2.62
N PHE A 64 5.79 -19.76 -1.67
CA PHE A 64 4.96 -18.60 -1.37
C PHE A 64 4.82 -17.68 -2.58
N LEU A 65 5.93 -17.32 -3.23
CA LEU A 65 5.95 -16.47 -4.42
C LEU A 65 5.15 -17.11 -5.55
N LYS A 66 5.33 -18.42 -5.79
CA LYS A 66 4.59 -19.15 -6.83
C LYS A 66 3.07 -19.13 -6.59
N LYS A 67 2.63 -19.22 -5.33
CA LYS A 67 1.20 -19.23 -4.99
C LYS A 67 0.55 -17.86 -5.17
N TYR A 68 1.23 -16.79 -4.77
CA TYR A 68 0.68 -15.43 -4.76
C TYR A 68 1.03 -14.63 -6.02
N SER A 69 1.75 -15.21 -6.96
CA SER A 69 2.00 -14.61 -8.27
C SER A 69 1.27 -15.33 -9.40
N LYS A 70 1.10 -14.65 -10.51
CA LYS A 70 0.64 -15.19 -11.78
C LYS A 70 1.44 -14.53 -12.92
N PRO A 71 1.58 -15.17 -14.08
CA PRO A 71 2.17 -14.53 -15.25
C PRO A 71 1.42 -13.24 -15.62
N SER A 72 2.15 -12.21 -15.99
CA SER A 72 1.58 -11.02 -16.62
C SER A 72 1.29 -11.27 -18.10
N ILE A 73 0.50 -10.38 -18.70
CA ILE A 73 0.42 -10.22 -20.16
C ILE A 73 1.77 -9.75 -20.72
N ARG A 74 2.55 -8.99 -19.94
CA ARG A 74 3.90 -8.58 -20.31
C ARG A 74 4.85 -9.76 -20.15
N LYS A 75 5.68 -9.99 -21.17
CA LYS A 75 6.67 -11.07 -21.19
C LYS A 75 7.59 -10.93 -19.98
N ASP A 76 7.85 -12.06 -19.31
CA ASP A 76 8.78 -12.18 -18.19
C ASP A 76 8.44 -11.33 -16.94
N GLU A 77 7.22 -10.81 -16.84
CA GLU A 77 6.74 -10.10 -15.65
C GLU A 77 5.76 -10.95 -14.82
N LEU A 78 5.81 -10.78 -13.50
CA LEU A 78 4.87 -11.39 -12.56
C LEU A 78 3.86 -10.34 -12.07
N GLU A 79 2.61 -10.75 -11.97
CA GLU A 79 1.54 -10.00 -11.32
C GLU A 79 1.14 -10.69 -10.02
N LEU A 80 0.69 -9.91 -9.04
CA LEU A 80 0.07 -10.41 -7.85
C LEU A 80 -1.25 -11.10 -8.22
N ASN A 81 -1.41 -12.33 -7.76
CA ASN A 81 -2.61 -13.10 -8.00
C ASN A 81 -3.72 -12.70 -7.02
N LYS A 82 -4.37 -11.56 -7.25
CA LYS A 82 -5.39 -11.00 -6.35
C LYS A 82 -6.59 -11.94 -6.10
N SER A 83 -6.89 -12.88 -7.01
CA SER A 83 -8.04 -13.79 -6.86
C SER A 83 -7.86 -14.82 -5.74
N VAL A 84 -6.62 -15.15 -5.35
CA VAL A 84 -6.35 -16.06 -4.23
C VAL A 84 -6.14 -15.32 -2.90
N ILE A 85 -6.18 -13.98 -2.92
CA ILE A 85 -5.95 -13.14 -1.75
C ILE A 85 -7.28 -12.85 -1.06
N LYS A 86 -7.48 -13.45 0.12
CA LYS A 86 -8.62 -13.13 0.98
C LYS A 86 -8.46 -11.75 1.62
N THR A 87 -9.58 -11.16 2.04
CA THR A 87 -9.63 -9.86 2.73
C THR A 87 -8.60 -9.79 3.86
N GLY A 88 -7.83 -8.69 3.90
CA GLY A 88 -6.76 -8.49 4.89
C GLY A 88 -5.45 -9.24 4.60
N GLY A 89 -5.39 -10.08 3.57
CA GLY A 89 -4.17 -10.82 3.21
C GLY A 89 -3.18 -10.01 2.39
N TYR A 90 -3.67 -9.03 1.63
CA TYR A 90 -2.89 -8.24 0.68
C TYR A 90 -1.64 -7.60 1.30
N SER A 91 -1.81 -6.88 2.42
CA SER A 91 -0.71 -6.20 3.09
C SER A 91 0.33 -7.17 3.64
N THR A 92 -0.10 -8.34 4.12
CA THR A 92 0.79 -9.40 4.64
C THR A 92 1.65 -9.98 3.51
N ILE A 93 1.05 -10.20 2.33
CA ILE A 93 1.78 -10.69 1.16
C ILE A 93 2.81 -9.66 0.68
N LYS A 94 2.41 -8.38 0.60
CA LYS A 94 3.35 -7.30 0.27
C LYS A 94 4.51 -7.22 1.25
N TYR A 95 4.24 -7.42 2.54
CA TYR A 95 5.28 -7.44 3.56
C TYR A 95 6.30 -8.58 3.35
N PHE A 96 5.84 -9.80 3.10
CA PHE A 96 6.77 -10.92 2.83
C PHE A 96 7.53 -10.76 1.51
N LEU A 97 6.89 -10.22 0.45
CA LEU A 97 7.59 -9.84 -0.77
C LEU A 97 8.68 -8.79 -0.48
N PHE A 98 8.35 -7.78 0.33
CA PHE A 98 9.29 -6.74 0.73
C PHE A 98 10.51 -7.29 1.47
N LEU A 99 10.31 -8.19 2.43
CA LEU A 99 11.40 -8.84 3.17
C LEU A 99 12.33 -9.63 2.25
N ASN A 100 11.80 -10.20 1.18
CA ASN A 100 12.56 -10.99 0.20
C ASN A 100 13.10 -10.15 -0.98
N ARG A 101 13.17 -8.81 -0.81
CA ARG A 101 13.67 -7.87 -1.83
C ARG A 101 12.83 -7.88 -3.11
N TYR A 102 11.51 -7.93 -2.97
CA TYR A 102 10.58 -7.64 -4.05
C TYR A 102 9.78 -6.38 -3.73
N ASP A 103 9.38 -5.66 -4.77
CA ASP A 103 8.43 -4.56 -4.71
C ASP A 103 7.16 -4.89 -5.48
N VAL A 104 6.07 -4.26 -5.05
CA VAL A 104 4.77 -4.35 -5.73
C VAL A 104 4.37 -2.96 -6.23
N SER A 105 4.50 -2.76 -7.55
CA SER A 105 4.09 -1.52 -8.23
C SER A 105 2.67 -1.66 -8.74
N VAL A 106 1.82 -0.67 -8.45
CA VAL A 106 0.42 -0.64 -8.85
C VAL A 106 0.27 0.13 -10.15
N ASP A 107 -0.23 -0.52 -11.19
CA ASP A 107 -0.75 0.12 -12.38
C ASP A 107 -2.20 0.52 -12.13
N CYS A 108 -2.43 1.83 -11.95
CA CYS A 108 -3.73 2.39 -11.66
C CYS A 108 -4.67 2.41 -12.89
N HIS A 109 -4.16 2.28 -14.10
CA HIS A 109 -4.97 2.22 -15.32
C HIS A 109 -5.63 0.85 -15.45
N ASN A 110 -4.87 -0.22 -15.22
CA ASN A 110 -5.34 -1.59 -15.37
C ASN A 110 -5.73 -2.28 -14.04
N GLY A 111 -5.52 -1.61 -12.90
CA GLY A 111 -5.74 -2.17 -11.57
C GLY A 111 -4.82 -3.36 -11.24
N LYS A 112 -3.67 -3.45 -11.90
CA LYS A 112 -2.73 -4.57 -11.81
C LYS A 112 -1.59 -4.26 -10.86
N ASP A 113 -1.14 -5.28 -10.15
CA ASP A 113 -0.06 -5.15 -9.18
C ASP A 113 1.11 -6.01 -9.64
N TYR A 114 2.16 -5.37 -10.13
CA TYR A 114 3.33 -6.04 -10.68
C TYR A 114 4.33 -6.33 -9.57
N ILE A 115 4.86 -7.56 -9.54
CA ILE A 115 5.89 -8.01 -8.61
C ILE A 115 7.24 -7.88 -9.31
N ARG A 116 8.14 -7.09 -8.73
CA ARG A 116 9.47 -6.82 -9.30
C ARG A 116 10.55 -7.12 -8.28
N LYS A 117 11.59 -7.82 -8.69
CA LYS A 117 12.76 -8.03 -7.84
C LYS A 117 13.51 -6.70 -7.70
N ARG A 118 13.86 -6.32 -6.47
CA ARG A 118 14.76 -5.20 -6.20
C ARG A 118 16.19 -5.65 -6.45
N GLU A 119 16.62 -5.49 -7.69
CA GLU A 119 18.03 -5.56 -8.04
C GLU A 119 18.68 -4.22 -7.64
N GLY A 120 19.34 -4.19 -6.48
CA GLY A 120 20.35 -3.18 -6.13
C GLY A 120 19.96 -1.70 -6.26
N ALA A 121 18.70 -1.30 -6.11
CA ALA A 121 18.23 0.09 -6.31
C ALA A 121 18.73 1.11 -5.27
N PHE A 122 19.70 0.74 -4.42
CA PHE A 122 20.52 1.67 -3.65
C PHE A 122 21.98 1.39 -4.02
N LYS A 123 22.49 2.11 -5.03
CA LYS A 123 23.91 2.41 -5.14
C LYS A 123 24.18 3.68 -4.33
#